data_AF-A0A833G1H4-F1
#
_entry.id   AF-A0A833G1H4-F1
#
_cell.length_a   1.000
_cell.length_b   1.000
_cell.length_c   1.000
_cell.angle_alpha   90.00
_cell.angle_beta   90.00
_cell.angle_gamma   90.00
#
_symmetry.space_group_name_H-M   'P 1'
#
loop_
_entity.id
_entity.type
_entity.pdbx_description
1 polymer ?
#
loop_
_entity_poly.entity_id
_entity_poly.type
_entity_poly.pdbx_seq_one_letter_code
_entity_poly.pdbx_strand_id
1 'polypeptide(L)'
;SLVTAVGEGRLDGFIGTKIGNPETPGTAIFAEAARAAGFDPAGSFVAQAYDAAFLLALAIQKNGSDSREGLSAALREVATAPGEVILPGEWQKAVELIAAGQDINYEGAAGSHEFDEKGDVPGVVIETVIEGPGFKDVGPVQ
;
A
#
# COMPACT_ATOMS: atom_id res chain seq x y z
N SER A 1 18.96 14.00 11.53
CA SER A 1 18.17 12.83 11.96
C SER A 1 18.25 12.69 13.48
N LEU A 2 17.52 11.75 14.10
CA LEU A 2 17.68 11.40 15.52
C LEU A 2 19.15 11.08 15.86
N VAL A 3 19.82 10.31 14.99
CA VAL A 3 21.24 9.98 15.11
C VAL A 3 22.11 11.23 15.12
N THR A 4 21.86 12.22 14.24
CA THR A 4 22.59 13.50 14.25
C THR A 4 22.43 14.25 15.58
N ALA A 5 21.24 14.22 16.18
CA ALA A 5 20.95 14.96 17.40
C ALA A 5 21.59 14.32 18.65
N VAL A 6 21.66 12.99 18.71
CA VAL A 6 22.22 12.23 19.84
C VAL A 6 23.73 11.99 19.69
N GLY A 7 24.21 11.91 18.46
CA GLY A 7 25.60 11.60 18.10
C GLY A 7 25.73 10.21 17.46
N GLU A 8 26.51 10.14 16.38
CA GLU A 8 26.82 8.89 15.66
C GLU A 8 27.45 7.85 16.61
N GLY A 9 27.08 6.57 16.44
CA GLY A 9 27.55 5.46 17.28
C GLY A 9 26.89 5.36 18.66
N ARG A 10 26.21 6.42 19.15
CA ARG A 10 25.55 6.40 20.47
C ARG A 10 24.28 5.58 20.51
N LEU A 11 23.69 5.33 19.35
CA LEU A 11 22.44 4.59 19.17
C LEU A 11 22.65 3.26 18.43
N ASP A 12 23.91 2.87 18.17
CA ASP A 12 24.21 1.64 17.44
C ASP A 12 23.61 0.42 18.15
N GLY A 13 22.96 -0.45 17.37
CA GLY A 13 22.26 -1.62 17.87
C GLY A 13 20.85 -1.34 18.41
N PHE A 14 20.37 -0.09 18.36
CA PHE A 14 18.96 0.19 18.64
C PHE A 14 18.08 -0.43 17.56
N ILE A 15 17.10 -1.24 17.99
CA ILE A 15 16.15 -1.91 17.11
C ILE A 15 14.86 -1.08 17.04
N GLY A 16 14.36 -0.86 15.84
CA GLY A 16 13.07 -0.27 15.57
C GLY A 16 12.30 -1.06 14.52
N THR A 17 11.07 -0.68 14.27
CA THR A 17 10.27 -1.24 13.18
C THR A 17 9.75 -0.14 12.28
N LYS A 18 9.56 -0.47 11.01
CA LYS A 18 8.81 0.36 10.06
C LYS A 18 7.85 -0.49 9.25
N ILE A 19 6.88 0.17 8.63
CA ILE A 19 6.05 -0.46 7.62
C ILE A 19 6.90 -0.80 6.39
N GLY A 20 6.70 -1.98 5.84
CA GLY A 20 7.23 -2.40 4.54
C GLY A 20 6.11 -2.74 3.57
N ASN A 21 6.51 -3.05 2.35
CA ASN A 21 5.62 -3.54 1.31
C ASN A 21 6.17 -4.90 0.83
N PRO A 22 5.31 -5.86 0.47
CA PRO A 22 5.75 -7.06 -0.22
C PRO A 22 6.29 -6.71 -1.62
N GLU A 23 7.13 -7.58 -2.18
CA GLU A 23 7.58 -7.47 -3.56
C GLU A 23 6.53 -8.06 -4.50
N THR A 24 5.67 -7.20 -5.04
CA THR A 24 4.62 -7.56 -6.01
C THR A 24 4.77 -6.74 -7.30
N PRO A 25 4.10 -7.11 -8.40
CA PRO A 25 4.03 -6.27 -9.60
C PRO A 25 3.52 -4.85 -9.29
N GLY A 26 2.51 -4.72 -8.42
CA GLY A 26 1.96 -3.43 -8.02
C GLY A 26 2.99 -2.52 -7.34
N THR A 27 3.80 -3.06 -6.43
CA THR A 27 4.88 -2.32 -5.76
C THR A 27 5.87 -1.73 -6.76
N ALA A 28 6.30 -2.51 -7.76
CA ALA A 28 7.26 -2.06 -8.76
C ALA A 28 6.68 -0.96 -9.67
N ILE A 29 5.45 -1.17 -10.17
CA ILE A 29 4.75 -0.21 -11.03
C ILE A 29 4.55 1.13 -10.29
N PHE A 30 4.07 1.07 -9.05
CA PHE A 30 3.92 2.26 -8.23
C PHE A 30 5.26 2.96 -7.99
N ALA A 31 6.32 2.22 -7.69
CA ALA A 31 7.62 2.80 -7.41
C ALA A 31 8.20 3.56 -8.63
N GLU A 32 7.93 3.11 -9.85
CA GLU A 32 8.28 3.84 -11.07
C GLU A 32 7.45 5.14 -11.18
N ALA A 33 6.12 5.04 -11.06
CA ALA A 33 5.21 6.17 -11.17
C ALA A 33 5.48 7.26 -10.10
N ALA A 34 5.71 6.85 -8.85
CA ALA A 34 6.02 7.75 -7.74
C ALA A 34 7.31 8.53 -8.00
N ARG A 35 8.39 7.85 -8.43
CA ARG A 35 9.66 8.51 -8.77
C ARG A 35 9.50 9.49 -9.93
N ALA A 36 8.76 9.10 -10.97
CA ALA A 36 8.46 9.97 -12.10
C ALA A 36 7.69 11.23 -11.68
N ALA A 37 6.84 11.12 -10.65
CA ALA A 37 6.11 12.22 -10.03
C ALA A 37 6.91 13.00 -8.97
N GLY A 38 8.17 12.64 -8.70
CA GLY A 38 9.03 13.30 -7.71
C GLY A 38 8.79 12.88 -6.25
N PHE A 39 8.10 11.77 -6.02
CA PHE A 39 7.91 11.18 -4.70
C PHE A 39 8.92 10.07 -4.43
N ASP A 40 9.30 9.91 -3.17
CA ASP A 40 10.05 8.76 -2.70
C ASP A 40 9.10 7.59 -2.41
N PRO A 41 9.10 6.50 -3.22
CA PRO A 41 8.23 5.35 -2.97
C PRO A 41 8.58 4.58 -1.69
N ALA A 42 9.77 4.78 -1.11
CA ALA A 42 10.16 4.21 0.17
C ALA A 42 9.75 5.10 1.37
N GLY A 43 9.12 6.25 1.11
CA GLY A 43 8.61 7.12 2.15
C GLY A 43 7.55 6.40 3.01
N SER A 44 7.54 6.71 4.31
CA SER A 44 6.60 6.09 5.25
C SER A 44 5.16 6.32 4.81
N PHE A 45 4.40 5.23 4.68
CA PHE A 45 2.99 5.22 4.29
C PHE A 45 2.69 5.80 2.89
N VAL A 46 3.70 6.04 2.04
CA VAL A 46 3.48 6.63 0.70
C VAL A 46 2.68 5.68 -0.20
N ALA A 47 3.07 4.40 -0.26
CA ALA A 47 2.34 3.37 -1.02
C ALA A 47 0.93 3.13 -0.46
N GLN A 48 0.81 3.06 0.87
CA GLN A 48 -0.45 2.84 1.57
C GLN A 48 -1.45 3.98 1.35
N ALA A 49 -0.97 5.23 1.34
CA ALA A 49 -1.80 6.39 1.06
C ALA A 49 -2.30 6.40 -0.40
N TYR A 50 -1.45 5.99 -1.34
CA TYR A 50 -1.85 5.81 -2.73
C TYR A 50 -2.95 4.74 -2.86
N ASP A 51 -2.76 3.57 -2.25
CA ASP A 51 -3.73 2.49 -2.29
C ASP A 51 -5.06 2.86 -1.64
N ALA A 52 -5.03 3.53 -0.49
CA ALA A 52 -6.25 4.00 0.17
C ALA A 52 -7.05 4.97 -0.72
N ALA A 53 -6.37 5.88 -1.42
CA ALA A 53 -7.01 6.80 -2.34
C ALA A 53 -7.58 6.09 -3.57
N PHE A 54 -6.82 5.15 -4.15
CA PHE A 54 -7.24 4.39 -5.33
C PHE A 54 -8.43 3.49 -5.02
N LEU A 55 -8.37 2.75 -3.90
CA LEU A 55 -9.46 1.89 -3.42
C LEU A 55 -10.73 2.68 -3.12
N LEU A 56 -10.62 3.84 -2.46
CA LEU A 56 -11.79 4.68 -2.21
C LEU A 56 -12.43 5.13 -3.52
N ALA A 57 -11.62 5.53 -4.51
CA ALA A 57 -12.14 5.90 -5.83
C ALA A 57 -12.81 4.72 -6.55
N LEU A 58 -12.22 3.52 -6.51
CA LEU A 58 -12.82 2.30 -7.07
C LEU A 58 -14.13 1.93 -6.36
N ALA A 59 -14.17 2.06 -5.03
CA ALA A 59 -15.36 1.79 -4.23
C ALA A 59 -16.51 2.73 -4.61
N ILE A 60 -16.22 4.03 -4.77
CA ILE A 60 -17.20 5.02 -5.25
C ILE A 60 -17.67 4.65 -6.65
N GLN A 61 -16.76 4.26 -7.54
CA GLN A 61 -17.07 3.85 -8.91
C GLN A 61 -17.99 2.62 -8.95
N LYS A 62 -17.72 1.59 -8.13
CA LYS A 62 -18.53 0.37 -8.00
C LYS A 62 -19.89 0.65 -7.35
N ASN A 63 -19.93 1.49 -6.31
CA ASN A 63 -21.16 1.86 -5.60
C ASN A 63 -22.07 2.78 -6.45
N GLY A 64 -21.49 3.52 -7.39
CA GLY A 64 -22.19 4.53 -8.17
C GLY A 64 -22.58 5.79 -7.37
N SER A 65 -22.10 5.90 -6.14
CA SER A 65 -22.39 6.99 -5.19
C SER A 65 -21.26 7.11 -4.17
N ASP A 66 -20.97 8.34 -3.74
CA ASP A 66 -20.06 8.66 -2.63
C ASP A 66 -20.77 8.67 -1.26
N SER A 67 -22.05 8.30 -1.22
CA SER A 67 -22.82 8.14 0.01
C SER A 67 -22.24 7.04 0.90
N ARG A 68 -22.50 7.13 2.21
CA ARG A 68 -22.06 6.12 3.20
C ARG A 68 -22.69 4.75 2.92
N GLU A 69 -23.92 4.75 2.46
CA GLU A 69 -24.67 3.56 2.10
C GLU A 69 -23.97 2.81 0.96
N GLY A 70 -23.67 1.52 1.18
CA GLY A 70 -23.04 0.64 0.18
C GLY A 70 -21.53 0.75 0.04
N LEU A 71 -20.92 1.89 0.37
CA LEU A 71 -19.50 2.17 0.10
C LEU A 71 -18.53 1.17 0.73
N SER A 72 -18.76 0.77 1.98
CA SER A 72 -17.90 -0.21 2.66
C SER A 72 -17.98 -1.61 2.06
N ALA A 73 -19.13 -1.99 1.48
CA ALA A 73 -19.28 -3.28 0.81
C ALA A 73 -18.58 -3.22 -0.55
N ALA A 74 -18.82 -2.17 -1.33
CA ALA A 74 -18.15 -1.93 -2.60
C ALA A 74 -16.61 -1.88 -2.46
N LEU A 75 -16.10 -1.28 -1.39
CA LEU A 75 -14.66 -1.26 -1.10
C LEU A 75 -14.08 -2.66 -0.94
N ARG A 76 -14.77 -3.57 -0.25
CA ARG A 76 -14.32 -4.97 -0.12
C ARG A 76 -14.41 -5.69 -1.47
N GLU A 77 -15.51 -5.51 -2.21
CA GLU A 77 -15.72 -6.13 -3.52
C GLU A 77 -14.67 -5.76 -4.58
N VAL A 78 -14.08 -4.56 -4.52
CA VAL A 78 -13.04 -4.15 -5.48
C VAL A 78 -11.62 -4.48 -5.01
N ALA A 79 -11.44 -4.82 -3.73
CA ALA A 79 -10.13 -4.96 -3.10
C ALA A 79 -9.69 -6.42 -2.90
N THR A 80 -10.62 -7.37 -2.99
CA THR A 80 -10.39 -8.79 -2.64
C THR A 80 -10.82 -9.71 -3.75
N ALA A 81 -10.20 -10.88 -3.85
CA ALA A 81 -10.64 -11.93 -4.77
C ALA A 81 -12.11 -12.36 -4.52
N PRO A 82 -12.81 -12.85 -5.56
CA PRO A 82 -12.35 -13.05 -6.94
C PRO A 82 -12.46 -11.78 -7.81
N GLY A 83 -11.76 -11.76 -8.94
CA GLY A 83 -11.89 -10.69 -9.93
C GLY A 83 -10.68 -10.60 -10.86
N GLU A 84 -10.83 -9.83 -11.94
CA GLU A 84 -9.68 -9.45 -12.78
C GLU A 84 -8.74 -8.55 -11.98
N VAL A 85 -7.44 -8.85 -12.00
CA VAL A 85 -6.45 -8.08 -11.25
C VAL A 85 -6.30 -6.69 -11.84
N ILE A 86 -6.36 -5.68 -10.97
CA ILE A 86 -6.10 -4.27 -11.27
C ILE A 86 -4.86 -3.82 -10.51
N LEU A 87 -3.89 -3.26 -11.22
CA LEU A 87 -2.65 -2.74 -10.68
C LEU A 87 -2.67 -1.21 -10.57
N PRO A 88 -1.72 -0.59 -9.82
CA PRO A 88 -1.57 0.85 -9.77
C PRO A 88 -1.53 1.49 -11.16
N GLY A 89 -2.38 2.49 -11.38
CA GLY A 89 -2.46 3.22 -12.65
C GLY A 89 -3.47 2.65 -13.65
N GLU A 90 -4.03 1.46 -13.42
CA GLU A 90 -5.00 0.82 -14.31
C GLU A 90 -6.45 1.31 -14.11
N TRP A 91 -6.65 2.60 -13.80
CA TRP A 91 -7.97 3.19 -13.52
C TRP A 91 -8.96 2.93 -14.65
N GLN A 92 -8.55 3.14 -15.90
CA GLN A 92 -9.43 2.99 -17.05
C GLN A 92 -9.90 1.53 -17.22
N LYS A 93 -9.00 0.56 -17.08
CA LYS A 93 -9.32 -0.87 -17.11
C LYS A 93 -10.34 -1.21 -16.02
N ALA A 94 -10.14 -0.72 -14.80
CA ALA A 94 -11.03 -0.97 -13.68
C ALA A 94 -12.45 -0.40 -13.92
N VAL A 95 -12.55 0.85 -14.38
CA VAL A 95 -13.83 1.49 -14.70
C VAL A 95 -14.59 0.71 -15.79
N GLU A 96 -13.90 0.27 -16.84
CA GLU A 96 -14.51 -0.50 -17.93
C GLU A 96 -15.06 -1.84 -17.44
N LEU A 97 -14.32 -2.55 -16.60
CA LEU A 97 -14.74 -3.84 -16.03
C LEU A 97 -15.90 -3.68 -15.06
N ILE A 98 -15.85 -2.66 -14.17
CA ILE A 98 -16.96 -2.33 -13.26
C ILE A 98 -18.22 -2.00 -14.06
N ALA A 99 -18.11 -1.20 -15.13
CA ALA A 99 -19.25 -0.85 -15.98
C ALA A 99 -19.83 -2.07 -16.73
N ALA A 100 -18.99 -3.05 -17.06
CA ALA A 100 -19.41 -4.33 -17.63
C ALA A 100 -20.01 -5.30 -16.59
N GLY A 101 -20.07 -4.91 -15.31
CA GLY A 101 -20.57 -5.74 -14.22
C GLY A 101 -19.63 -6.88 -13.84
N GLN A 102 -18.34 -6.78 -14.18
CA GLN A 102 -17.33 -7.77 -13.81
C GLN A 102 -16.72 -7.44 -12.44
N ASP A 103 -16.31 -8.49 -11.74
CA ASP A 103 -15.58 -8.35 -10.48
C ASP A 103 -14.11 -8.03 -10.76
N ILE A 104 -13.52 -7.22 -9.87
CA ILE A 104 -12.12 -6.81 -9.95
C ILE A 104 -11.44 -7.07 -8.61
N ASN A 105 -10.13 -7.28 -8.64
CA ASN A 105 -9.30 -7.41 -7.44
C ASN A 105 -8.12 -6.45 -7.53
N TYR A 106 -8.11 -5.39 -6.72
CA TYR A 106 -7.00 -4.44 -6.69
C TYR A 106 -5.80 -4.96 -5.91
N GLU A 107 -4.70 -5.19 -6.64
CA GLU A 107 -3.39 -5.58 -6.09
C GLU A 107 -2.46 -4.36 -6.12
N GLY A 108 -2.33 -3.71 -4.96
CA GLY A 108 -1.84 -2.34 -4.85
C GLY A 108 -0.32 -2.18 -4.68
N ALA A 109 0.07 -0.93 -4.47
CA ALA A 109 1.44 -0.48 -4.24
C ALA A 109 2.06 -1.02 -2.94
N ALA A 110 1.22 -1.24 -1.92
CA ALA A 110 1.57 -1.82 -0.63
C ALA A 110 1.20 -3.32 -0.56
N GLY A 111 0.79 -3.92 -1.68
CA GLY A 111 0.44 -5.33 -1.80
C GLY A 111 -1.07 -5.58 -1.88
N SER A 112 -1.43 -6.81 -1.52
CA SER A 112 -2.80 -7.30 -1.58
C SER A 112 -3.65 -6.71 -0.43
N HIS A 113 -4.92 -6.42 -0.72
CA HIS A 113 -5.87 -5.87 0.23
C HIS A 113 -6.96 -6.87 0.62
N GLU A 114 -6.60 -8.16 0.71
CA GLU A 114 -7.46 -9.25 1.20
C GLU A 114 -7.95 -8.98 2.62
N PHE A 115 -9.08 -8.29 2.72
CA PHE A 115 -9.72 -7.96 3.98
C PHE A 115 -10.27 -9.22 4.65
N ASP A 116 -9.85 -9.46 5.88
CA ASP A 116 -10.46 -10.50 6.71
C ASP A 116 -11.85 -10.06 7.24
N GLU A 117 -12.49 -10.94 8.02
CA GLU A 117 -13.81 -10.67 8.62
C GLU A 117 -13.81 -9.43 9.54
N LYS A 118 -12.66 -9.05 10.10
CA LYS A 118 -12.51 -7.90 10.99
C LYS A 118 -12.16 -6.62 10.24
N GLY A 119 -11.77 -6.74 8.97
CA GLY A 119 -11.32 -5.63 8.14
C GLY A 119 -9.81 -5.37 8.21
N ASP A 120 -9.04 -6.34 8.71
CA ASP A 120 -7.58 -6.32 8.64
C ASP A 120 -7.11 -6.81 7.27
N VAL A 121 -6.00 -6.28 6.77
CA VAL A 121 -5.34 -6.73 5.53
C VAL A 121 -3.93 -7.26 5.85
N PRO A 122 -3.34 -8.09 4.98
CA PRO A 122 -1.95 -8.52 5.12
C PRO A 122 -1.01 -7.31 5.17
N GLY A 123 -0.10 -7.30 6.15
CA GLY A 123 0.90 -6.25 6.31
C GLY A 123 2.31 -6.82 6.43
N VAL A 124 3.30 -6.05 5.99
CA VAL A 124 4.71 -6.36 6.18
C VAL A 124 5.33 -5.37 7.15
N VAL A 125 5.93 -5.86 8.23
CA VAL A 125 6.70 -5.05 9.18
C VAL A 125 8.17 -5.36 8.97
N ILE A 126 8.98 -4.33 8.83
CA ILE A 126 10.43 -4.44 8.63
C ILE A 126 11.13 -4.09 9.94
N GLU A 127 11.96 -5.00 10.43
CA GLU A 127 12.92 -4.72 11.48
C GLU A 127 14.01 -3.79 10.92
N THR A 128 14.36 -2.79 11.72
CA THR A 128 15.44 -1.84 11.42
C THR A 128 16.41 -1.81 12.58
N VAL A 129 17.69 -1.59 12.27
CA VAL A 129 18.75 -1.36 13.24
C VAL A 129 19.41 -0.02 12.96
N ILE A 130 19.79 0.71 14.01
CA ILE A 130 20.67 1.88 13.84
C ILE A 130 22.11 1.38 13.76
N GLU A 131 22.80 1.74 12.68
CA GLU A 131 24.22 1.47 12.47
C GLU A 131 24.90 2.72 11.87
N GLY A 132 25.83 3.30 12.63
CA GLY A 132 26.57 4.48 12.22
C GLY A 132 25.62 5.67 12.01
N PRO A 133 25.50 6.22 10.79
CA PRO A 133 24.79 7.48 10.58
C PRO A 133 23.25 7.37 10.58
N GLY A 134 22.66 6.17 10.59
CA GLY A 134 21.22 6.04 10.41
C GLY A 134 20.63 4.65 10.59
N PHE A 135 19.33 4.56 10.27
CA PHE A 135 18.58 3.32 10.23
C PHE A 135 18.96 2.49 9.01
N LYS A 136 19.04 1.17 9.19
CA LYS A 136 19.19 0.17 8.13
C LYS A 136 18.11 -0.89 8.29
N ASP A 137 17.59 -1.35 7.16
CA ASP A 137 16.64 -2.45 7.13
C ASP A 137 17.39 -3.76 7.39
N VAL A 138 16.88 -4.56 8.33
CA VAL A 138 17.35 -5.93 8.58
C VAL A 138 16.56 -6.91 7.73
N GLY A 139 15.24 -6.78 7.73
CA GLY A 139 14.31 -7.62 6.96
C GLY A 139 12.93 -7.69 7.60
N PRO A 140 12.01 -8.48 7.04
CA PRO A 140 10.69 -8.70 7.64
C PRO A 140 10.79 -9.30 9.04
N VAL A 141 9.99 -8.79 9.97
CA VAL A 141 9.81 -9.40 11.29
C VAL A 141 9.13 -10.76 11.11
N GLN A 142 9.68 -11.80 11.75
CA GLN A 142 9.11 -13.16 11.76
C GLN A 142 8.03 -13.33 12.82
#